data_AF-A0A073AV78-F1
#
_entry.id   AF-A0A073AV78-F1
#
_cell.length_a   1.000
_cell.length_b   1.000
_cell.length_c   1.000
_cell.angle_alpha   90.00
_cell.angle_beta   90.00
_cell.angle_gamma   90.00
#
_symmetry.space_group_name_H-M   'P 1'
#
loop_
_entity.id
_entity.type
_entity.pdbx_description
1 polymer ?
#
loop_
_entity_poly.entity_id
_entity_poly.type
_entity_poly.pdbx_seq_one_letter_code
_entity_poly.pdbx_strand_id
1 'polypeptide(L)'
;MTTPPPPPPAPGGAGNTITVNKDNVLAARKAVLEAVEEAEEKLRRLRNKLIIDPPAKDDISVAAATAWNRNLLTNEDSHYNRLLGYVDKIRELGEQLGEAARQYGFTEEQIEASFKTVDRHQD
;
A
#
# COMPACT_ATOMS: atom_id res chain seq x y z
N MET A 1 25.80 -8.89 10.58
CA MET A 1 24.49 -9.55 10.37
C MET A 1 23.43 -8.61 10.92
N THR A 2 22.72 -7.89 10.07
CA THR A 2 21.60 -7.03 10.48
C THR A 2 20.39 -7.94 10.62
N THR A 3 19.83 -8.02 11.82
CA THR A 3 18.56 -8.70 12.07
C THR A 3 17.49 -8.18 11.09
N PRO A 4 16.72 -9.05 10.43
CA PRO A 4 15.63 -8.62 9.56
C PRO A 4 14.73 -7.65 10.32
N PRO A 5 14.31 -6.52 9.73
CA PRO A 5 13.33 -5.65 10.35
C PRO A 5 12.10 -6.50 10.71
N PRO A 6 11.47 -6.27 11.87
CA PRO A 6 10.35 -7.07 12.34
C PRO A 6 9.28 -7.13 11.25
N PRO A 7 8.57 -8.27 11.15
CA PRO A 7 7.48 -8.39 10.22
C PRO A 7 6.47 -7.28 10.49
N PRO A 8 5.72 -6.89 9.46
CA PRO A 8 4.70 -5.86 9.60
C PRO A 8 3.71 -6.28 10.68
N PRO A 9 3.11 -5.34 11.43
CA PRO A 9 1.92 -5.69 12.19
C PRO A 9 0.92 -6.35 11.23
N ALA A 10 0.35 -7.48 11.67
CA ALA A 10 -0.72 -8.13 10.92
C ALA A 10 -1.82 -7.11 10.63
N PRO A 11 -2.46 -7.15 9.45
CA PRO A 11 -3.64 -6.34 9.21
C PRO A 11 -4.66 -6.64 10.34
N GLY A 12 -4.96 -5.64 11.17
CA GLY A 12 -5.75 -5.79 12.40
C GLY A 12 -5.00 -5.67 13.73
N GLY A 13 -3.73 -5.26 13.76
CA GLY A 13 -3.03 -4.90 15.00
C GLY A 13 -3.78 -3.84 15.81
N ALA A 14 -3.71 -3.92 17.16
CA ALA A 14 -4.51 -3.15 18.12
C ALA A 14 -4.65 -1.66 17.76
N GLY A 15 -5.70 -1.35 17.02
CA GLY A 15 -5.98 -0.03 16.48
C GLY A 15 -7.40 -0.04 15.96
N ASN A 16 -8.28 0.63 16.71
CA ASN A 16 -9.68 0.95 16.40
C ASN A 16 -10.46 -0.14 15.65
N THR A 17 -11.20 -0.96 16.39
CA THR A 17 -12.27 -1.78 15.81
C THR A 17 -13.25 -0.87 15.05
N ILE A 18 -13.20 -0.92 13.73
CA ILE A 18 -14.19 -0.26 12.87
C ILE A 18 -15.36 -1.22 12.72
N THR A 19 -16.49 -0.90 13.34
CA THR A 19 -17.73 -1.65 13.13
C THR A 19 -18.35 -1.22 11.80
N VAL A 20 -18.31 -2.11 10.82
CA VAL A 20 -18.88 -1.88 9.49
C VAL A 20 -20.30 -2.45 9.42
N ASN A 21 -21.25 -1.63 8.96
CA ASN A 21 -22.65 -1.98 8.78
C ASN A 21 -23.15 -1.53 7.40
N LYS A 22 -24.42 -1.83 7.08
CA LYS A 22 -25.03 -1.48 5.79
C LYS A 22 -24.94 0.02 5.47
N ASP A 23 -25.01 0.90 6.47
CA ASP A 23 -25.05 2.35 6.27
C ASP A 23 -23.67 2.94 5.94
N ASN A 24 -22.59 2.29 6.41
CA ASN A 24 -21.24 2.84 6.29
C ASN A 24 -20.29 2.02 5.40
N VAL A 25 -20.65 0.79 4.99
CA VAL A 25 -19.75 -0.12 4.27
C VAL A 25 -19.20 0.46 2.98
N LEU A 26 -20.02 1.15 2.18
CA LEU A 26 -19.57 1.75 0.92
C LEU A 26 -18.65 2.96 1.16
N ALA A 27 -18.93 3.76 2.19
CA ALA A 27 -18.09 4.90 2.55
C ALA A 27 -16.72 4.44 3.10
N ALA A 28 -16.72 3.42 3.97
CA ALA A 28 -15.49 2.83 4.50
C ALA A 28 -14.66 2.22 3.37
N ARG A 29 -15.30 1.47 2.47
CA ARG A 29 -14.64 0.88 1.30
C ARG A 29 -13.98 1.94 0.43
N LYS A 30 -14.72 3.02 0.12
CA LYS A 30 -14.21 4.13 -0.68
C LYS A 30 -12.97 4.75 -0.05
N ALA A 31 -13.03 5.12 1.24
CA ALA A 31 -11.90 5.73 1.94
C ALA A 31 -10.65 4.83 1.97
N VAL A 32 -10.84 3.52 2.15
CA VAL A 32 -9.74 2.53 2.13
C VAL A 32 -9.08 2.49 0.75
N LEU A 33 -9.87 2.46 -0.33
CA LEU A 33 -9.33 2.39 -1.69
C LEU A 33 -8.68 3.70 -2.13
N GLU A 34 -9.23 4.86 -1.75
CA GLU A 34 -8.58 6.16 -1.96
C GLU A 34 -7.19 6.21 -1.29
N ALA A 35 -7.08 5.71 -0.06
CA ALA A 35 -5.79 5.61 0.63
C ALA A 35 -4.81 4.66 -0.06
N VAL A 36 -5.29 3.56 -0.67
CA VAL A 36 -4.46 2.66 -1.48
C VAL A 36 -3.88 3.41 -2.68
N GLU A 37 -4.73 4.09 -3.45
CA GLU A 37 -4.28 4.82 -4.64
C GLU A 37 -3.26 5.92 -4.31
N GLU A 38 -3.54 6.71 -3.27
CA GLU A 38 -2.60 7.75 -2.79
C GLU A 38 -1.25 7.12 -2.39
N ALA A 39 -1.28 6.01 -1.65
CA ALA A 39 -0.09 5.32 -1.20
C ALA A 39 0.72 4.73 -2.37
N GLU A 40 0.08 4.07 -3.33
CA GLU A 40 0.75 3.53 -4.52
C GLU A 40 1.39 4.63 -5.34
N GLU A 41 0.69 5.74 -5.55
CA GLU A 41 1.21 6.87 -6.30
C GLU A 41 2.42 7.50 -5.59
N LYS A 42 2.32 7.68 -4.28
CA LYS A 42 3.44 8.18 -3.46
C LYS A 42 4.64 7.23 -3.51
N LEU A 43 4.43 5.92 -3.37
CA LEU A 43 5.50 4.92 -3.46
C LEU A 43 6.15 4.93 -4.85
N ARG A 44 5.36 4.95 -5.92
CA ARG A 44 5.87 5.04 -7.30
C ARG A 44 6.75 6.26 -7.51
N ARG A 45 6.35 7.44 -7.01
CA ARG A 45 7.16 8.67 -7.07
C ARG A 45 8.43 8.61 -6.22
N LEU A 46 8.37 7.94 -5.07
CA LEU A 46 9.52 7.81 -4.16
C LEU A 46 10.55 6.79 -4.64
N ARG A 47 10.16 5.80 -5.45
CA ARG A 47 11.05 4.71 -5.89
C ARG A 47 12.39 5.21 -6.42
N ASN A 48 12.37 6.17 -7.33
CA ASN A 48 13.60 6.72 -7.92
C ASN A 48 14.40 7.58 -6.93
N LYS A 49 13.74 8.19 -5.94
CA LYS A 49 14.38 9.01 -4.90
C LYS A 49 15.07 8.18 -3.81
N LEU A 50 14.78 6.88 -3.75
CA LEU A 50 15.41 5.94 -2.82
C LEU A 50 16.69 5.32 -3.37
N ILE A 51 17.02 5.57 -4.65
CA ILE A 51 18.26 5.10 -5.25
C ILE A 51 19.42 5.89 -4.65
N ILE A 52 20.40 5.17 -4.12
CA ILE A 52 21.65 5.72 -3.62
C ILE A 52 22.71 5.55 -4.70
N ASP A 53 23.25 6.67 -5.18
CA ASP A 53 24.43 6.69 -6.03
C ASP A 53 25.71 6.49 -5.21
N PRO A 54 26.74 5.83 -5.77
CA PRO A 54 28.00 5.68 -5.07
C PRO A 54 28.70 7.03 -4.90
N PRO A 55 29.20 7.36 -3.69
CA PRO A 55 29.82 8.66 -3.41
C PRO A 55 31.14 8.87 -4.14
N ALA A 56 31.80 7.79 -4.56
CA ALA A 56 33.00 7.79 -5.39
C ALA A 56 33.05 6.51 -6.27
N LYS A 57 34.02 6.46 -7.18
CA LYS A 57 34.16 5.35 -8.14
C LYS A 57 35.02 4.18 -7.65
N ASP A 58 35.49 4.23 -6.41
CA ASP A 58 36.24 3.12 -5.82
C ASP A 58 35.31 1.94 -5.48
N ASP A 59 35.91 0.76 -5.39
CA ASP A 59 35.17 -0.49 -5.18
C ASP A 59 34.35 -0.48 -3.89
N ILE A 60 34.82 0.20 -2.84
CA ILE A 60 34.11 0.25 -1.54
C ILE A 60 32.85 1.10 -1.69
N SER A 61 32.96 2.28 -2.30
CA SER A 61 31.82 3.17 -2.56
C SER A 61 30.74 2.51 -3.42
N VAL A 62 31.15 1.81 -4.48
CA VAL A 62 30.23 1.07 -5.38
C VAL A 62 29.57 -0.10 -4.65
N ALA A 63 30.34 -0.89 -3.89
CA ALA A 63 29.81 -2.02 -3.12
C ALA A 63 28.82 -1.54 -2.04
N ALA A 64 29.13 -0.44 -1.35
CA ALA A 64 28.26 0.13 -0.33
C ALA A 64 26.91 0.59 -0.92
N ALA A 65 26.92 1.38 -2.00
CA ALA A 65 25.69 1.81 -2.66
C ALA A 65 24.86 0.62 -3.16
N THR A 66 25.50 -0.40 -3.72
CA THR A 66 24.84 -1.64 -4.16
C THR A 66 24.14 -2.35 -2.99
N ALA A 67 24.82 -2.50 -1.85
CA ALA A 67 24.25 -3.14 -0.67
C ALA A 67 23.05 -2.36 -0.10
N TRP A 68 23.12 -1.03 -0.10
CA TRP A 68 22.00 -0.19 0.31
C TRP A 68 20.81 -0.30 -0.63
N ASN A 69 21.03 -0.18 -1.94
CA ASN A 69 19.97 -0.29 -2.93
C ASN A 69 19.28 -1.66 -2.92
N ARG A 70 20.00 -2.73 -2.59
CA ARG A 70 19.42 -4.06 -2.33
C ARG A 70 18.41 -4.05 -1.19
N ASN A 71 18.79 -3.52 -0.03
CA ASN A 71 17.90 -3.48 1.13
C ASN A 71 16.75 -2.48 0.96
N LEU A 72 16.96 -1.38 0.24
CA LEU A 72 15.94 -0.34 0.05
C LEU A 72 14.94 -0.68 -1.05
N LEU A 73 15.40 -1.25 -2.17
CA LEU A 73 14.62 -1.30 -3.41
C LEU A 73 14.53 -2.67 -4.09
N THR A 74 15.62 -3.44 -4.16
CA THR A 74 15.70 -4.53 -5.15
C THR A 74 15.61 -5.93 -4.59
N ASN A 75 15.95 -6.17 -3.32
CA ASN A 75 15.68 -7.47 -2.70
C ASN A 75 14.18 -7.69 -2.57
N GLU A 76 13.76 -8.95 -2.61
CA GLU A 76 12.36 -9.36 -2.41
C GLU A 76 11.80 -8.79 -1.10
N ASP A 77 12.58 -8.88 -0.02
CA ASP A 77 12.22 -8.36 1.30
C ASP A 77 12.67 -6.90 1.54
N SER A 78 12.97 -6.15 0.48
CA SER A 78 13.37 -4.74 0.59
C SER A 78 12.29 -3.87 1.24
N HIS A 79 12.69 -2.74 1.82
CA HIS A 79 11.74 -1.81 2.44
C HIS A 79 10.65 -1.34 1.47
N TYR A 80 11.00 -1.08 0.22
CA TYR A 80 10.04 -0.71 -0.82
C TYR A 80 9.00 -1.82 -1.07
N ASN A 81 9.45 -3.06 -1.25
CA ASN A 81 8.54 -4.19 -1.47
C ASN A 81 7.67 -4.49 -0.25
N ARG A 82 8.20 -4.33 0.97
CA ARG A 82 7.40 -4.46 2.19
C ARG A 82 6.28 -3.43 2.24
N LEU A 83 6.56 -2.18 1.88
CA LEU A 83 5.53 -1.13 1.82
C LEU A 83 4.47 -1.42 0.76
N LEU A 84 4.85 -1.89 -0.42
CA LEU A 84 3.89 -2.37 -1.42
C LEU A 84 3.00 -3.47 -0.85
N GLY A 85 3.58 -4.46 -0.17
CA GLY A 85 2.80 -5.52 0.48
C GLY A 85 1.87 -5.03 1.60
N TYR A 86 2.07 -3.83 2.17
CA TYR A 86 1.10 -3.25 3.11
C TYR A 86 -0.07 -2.63 2.37
N VAL A 87 0.23 -1.94 1.26
CA VAL A 87 -0.78 -1.34 0.40
C VAL A 87 -1.67 -2.44 -0.20
N ASP A 88 -1.10 -3.57 -0.60
CA ASP A 88 -1.86 -4.74 -1.07
C ASP A 88 -2.83 -5.27 0.00
N LYS A 89 -2.39 -5.39 1.26
CA LYS A 89 -3.27 -5.81 2.36
C LYS A 89 -4.41 -4.82 2.63
N ILE A 90 -4.17 -3.53 2.42
CA ILE A 90 -5.21 -2.50 2.54
C ILE A 90 -6.19 -2.58 1.35
N ARG A 91 -5.70 -2.89 0.15
CA ARG A 91 -6.55 -3.18 -1.01
C ARG A 91 -7.45 -4.39 -0.77
N GLU A 92 -6.89 -5.49 -0.26
CA GLU A 92 -7.65 -6.69 0.12
C GLU A 92 -8.77 -6.36 1.13
N LEU A 93 -8.51 -5.46 2.09
CA LEU A 93 -9.55 -4.97 2.99
C LEU A 93 -10.68 -4.26 2.23
N GLY A 94 -10.35 -3.41 1.24
CA GLY A 94 -11.35 -2.77 0.39
C GLY A 94 -12.20 -3.77 -0.41
N GLU A 95 -11.61 -4.88 -0.86
CA GLU A 95 -12.32 -5.98 -1.52
C GLU A 95 -13.26 -6.70 -0.55
N GLN A 96 -12.79 -7.02 0.66
CA GLN A 96 -13.62 -7.62 1.72
C GLN A 96 -14.82 -6.75 2.10
N LEU A 97 -14.64 -5.42 2.13
CA LEU A 97 -15.76 -4.48 2.34
C LEU A 97 -16.76 -4.50 1.18
N GLY A 98 -16.29 -4.74 -0.06
CA GLY A 98 -17.16 -4.95 -1.22
C GLY A 98 -18.02 -6.22 -1.09
N GLU A 99 -17.41 -7.32 -0.65
CA GLU A 99 -18.16 -8.56 -0.36
C GLU A 99 -19.19 -8.35 0.76
N ALA A 100 -18.82 -7.64 1.83
CA ALA A 100 -19.76 -7.31 2.89
C ALA A 100 -20.93 -6.45 2.37
N ALA A 101 -20.67 -5.49 1.47
CA ALA A 101 -21.73 -4.71 0.83
C ALA A 101 -22.70 -5.58 0.02
N ARG A 102 -22.20 -6.57 -0.72
CA ARG A 102 -23.06 -7.55 -1.43
C ARG A 102 -23.97 -8.30 -0.46
N GLN A 103 -23.44 -8.72 0.69
CA GLN A 103 -24.23 -9.41 1.71
C GLN A 103 -25.32 -8.51 2.32
N TYR A 104 -25.09 -7.19 2.38
CA TYR A 104 -26.10 -6.21 2.80
C TYR A 104 -27.13 -5.86 1.70
N GLY A 105 -27.00 -6.42 0.50
CA GLY A 105 -27.92 -6.27 -0.62
C GLY A 105 -27.65 -5.06 -1.51
N PHE A 106 -26.43 -4.51 -1.50
CA PHE A 106 -26.01 -3.53 -2.51
C PHE A 106 -25.84 -4.20 -3.87
N THR A 107 -26.22 -3.51 -4.95
CA THR A 107 -26.00 -3.98 -6.32
C THR A 107 -24.55 -3.75 -6.75
N GLU A 108 -24.10 -4.48 -7.78
CA GLU A 108 -22.76 -4.28 -8.32
C GLU A 108 -22.58 -2.84 -8.86
N GLU A 109 -23.61 -2.26 -9.46
CA GLU A 109 -23.61 -0.86 -9.92
C GLU A 109 -23.39 0.14 -8.77
N GLN A 110 -23.96 -0.12 -7.58
CA GLN A 110 -23.76 0.72 -6.39
C GLN A 110 -22.35 0.57 -5.83
N ILE A 111 -21.80 -0.64 -5.88
CA ILE A 111 -20.42 -0.93 -5.46
C ILE A 111 -19.44 -0.29 -6.46
N GLU A 112 -19.69 -0.40 -7.76
CA GLU A 112 -18.90 0.25 -8.81
C GLU A 112 -18.98 1.77 -8.75
N ALA A 113 -20.16 2.34 -8.47
CA ALA A 113 -20.31 3.79 -8.30
C ALA A 113 -19.47 4.34 -7.14
N SER A 114 -19.20 3.52 -6.12
CA SER A 114 -18.27 3.89 -5.05
C SER A 114 -16.82 4.10 -5.55
N PHE A 115 -16.44 3.52 -6.69
CA PHE A 115 -15.17 3.77 -7.39
C PHE A 115 -15.21 5.02 -8.29
N LYS A 116 -16.28 5.22 -9.08
CA LYS A 116 -16.31 6.24 -10.15
C LYS A 116 -16.25 7.69 -9.69
N THR A 117 -16.32 7.96 -8.38
CA THR A 117 -16.09 9.32 -7.86
C THR A 117 -14.61 9.71 -7.91
N VAL A 118 -13.71 8.74 -8.04
CA VAL A 118 -12.25 8.93 -8.01
C VAL A 118 -11.68 9.38 -9.36
N ASP A 119 -12.32 9.05 -10.49
CA ASP A 119 -11.92 9.47 -11.84
C ASP A 119 -12.08 10.99 -12.11
N ARG A 120 -12.62 11.76 -11.16
CA ARG A 120 -13.06 13.16 -11.37
C ARG A 120 -12.10 14.22 -10.82
N HIS A 121 -10.82 13.88 -10.64
CA HIS A 121 -9.76 14.80 -10.20
C HIS A 121 -8.57 14.88 -11.18
N GLN A 122 -8.82 14.69 -12.48
CA GLN A 122 -7.89 15.09 -13.54
C GLN A 122 -8.57 16.11 -14.46
N ASP A 123 -8.48 17.38 -14.08
CA ASP A 123 -8.52 18.56 -14.97
C ASP A 123 -7.49 19.58 -14.45
#